data_AF-A0A2M8F8D3-F1
#
_entry.id   AF-A0A2M8F8D3-F1
#
_cell.length_a   1.000
_cell.length_b   1.000
_cell.length_c   1.000
_cell.angle_alpha   90.00
_cell.angle_beta   90.00
_cell.angle_gamma   90.00
#
_symmetry.space_group_name_H-M   'P 1'
#
loop_
_entity.id
_entity.type
_entity.pdbx_description
1 polymer ?
#
loop_
_entity_poly.entity_id
_entity_poly.type
_entity_poly.pdbx_seq_one_letter_code
_entity_poly.pdbx_strand_id
1 'polypeptide(L)'
;MQNFFKTAVLIFGFLIFIPVSFAEQRFSDVPENHSYAQAINYVKENNIANGYAETFGVDAPITRSEFVLMALKAANIKPAGSNCFSDVHNEWYAPALCAAKKRGIIRGYDDGTAQPAKIVTLAEAAVILSKSFGLPLDMSLSQSWEQPYAVALENRKAIPIGIVSLHNSVTRGTAAEMIWRLKTPAHAKKSHTYRDLVRAESEAMALIKKNVDQNKQPVQFLYDLYLKDSENDFVHGIFLDSFQELRSIPIIPEDQFPQLSEQTRLRMAVVEDFFVSDLKVDDYDNFIIPVELDGHIFIYDLGGKRFIYLPQFDETSARVLSTVIEPGEIDYIETVYIVDKNGLYEIDRKTKDIIEYKGGDSYDFNSFELGKYYGDFFKDKNYIYQLVGGILERVEGSDSASFASAYVDISVEDRLFYYKDDKQVYFPNTEGVLEVLPGADGETFTEYETGTWRAQMMVDKNRLYLLKYDHALIPFEGVDIDSFNIELLRKGINELGKADYDLVFKDENGVFVFDEDKNAYVHFIPSS
;
A
#
# COMPACT_ATOMS: atom_id res chain seq x y z
N MET A 1 -96.25 -31.42 -16.72
CA MET A 1 -95.75 -31.28 -15.33
C MET A 1 -94.28 -31.66 -15.37
N GLN A 2 -93.29 -30.78 -15.59
CA GLN A 2 -93.13 -29.33 -15.31
C GLN A 2 -92.84 -29.03 -13.83
N ASN A 3 -91.60 -28.60 -13.55
CA ASN A 3 -91.07 -27.98 -12.31
C ASN A 3 -91.01 -28.91 -11.06
N PHE A 4 -90.15 -28.76 -10.04
CA PHE A 4 -89.01 -27.87 -9.67
C PHE A 4 -88.21 -28.59 -8.51
N PHE A 5 -87.05 -28.19 -7.94
CA PHE A 5 -86.08 -27.07 -8.06
C PHE A 5 -84.74 -27.46 -7.36
N LYS A 6 -83.56 -27.07 -7.88
CA LYS A 6 -82.23 -27.00 -7.19
C LYS A 6 -81.65 -28.35 -6.68
N THR A 7 -80.34 -28.53 -6.39
CA THR A 7 -79.16 -27.64 -6.34
C THR A 7 -77.96 -28.34 -7.01
N ALA A 8 -76.99 -27.60 -7.56
CA ALA A 8 -75.73 -28.16 -8.07
C ALA A 8 -74.53 -27.72 -7.21
N VAL A 9 -73.61 -28.66 -6.92
CA VAL A 9 -72.22 -28.36 -6.52
C VAL A 9 -71.31 -29.35 -7.26
N LEU A 10 -70.46 -28.82 -8.14
CA LEU A 10 -69.45 -29.58 -8.89
C LEU A 10 -68.09 -29.30 -8.25
N ILE A 11 -67.56 -30.25 -7.49
CA ILE A 11 -66.19 -30.15 -6.95
C ILE A 11 -65.23 -30.61 -8.03
N PHE A 12 -64.72 -29.66 -8.82
CA PHE A 12 -63.69 -29.92 -9.81
C PHE A 12 -62.33 -30.01 -9.10
N GLY A 13 -61.61 -31.11 -9.29
CA GLY A 13 -60.32 -31.36 -8.64
C GLY A 13 -59.22 -30.45 -9.18
N PHE A 14 -58.99 -29.31 -8.54
CA PHE A 14 -57.92 -28.39 -8.90
C PHE A 14 -56.58 -28.92 -8.37
N LEU A 15 -55.77 -29.53 -9.23
CA LEU A 15 -54.38 -29.88 -8.91
C LEU A 15 -53.58 -28.58 -8.72
N ILE A 16 -53.29 -28.24 -7.46
CA ILE A 16 -52.49 -27.06 -7.12
C ILE A 16 -51.04 -27.35 -7.54
N PHE A 17 -50.66 -26.82 -8.70
CA PHE A 17 -49.28 -26.80 -9.14
C PHE A 17 -48.52 -25.75 -8.31
N ILE A 18 -47.90 -26.19 -7.22
CA ILE A 18 -47.03 -25.32 -6.41
C ILE A 18 -45.75 -25.07 -7.23
N PRO A 19 -45.46 -23.84 -7.70
CA PRO A 19 -44.17 -23.56 -8.29
C PRO A 19 -43.12 -23.67 -7.18
N VAL A 20 -42.20 -24.62 -7.30
CA VAL A 20 -41.00 -24.65 -6.46
C VAL A 20 -40.17 -23.44 -6.87
N SER A 21 -40.26 -22.37 -6.08
CA SER A 21 -39.40 -21.21 -6.23
C SER A 21 -37.99 -21.61 -5.81
N PHE A 22 -37.17 -21.98 -6.79
CA PHE A 22 -35.74 -22.00 -6.61
C PHE A 22 -35.32 -20.55 -6.34
N ALA A 23 -34.88 -20.28 -5.12
CA ALA A 23 -34.22 -19.02 -4.82
C ALA A 23 -33.00 -18.92 -5.74
N GLU A 24 -32.97 -17.88 -6.58
CA GLU A 24 -31.81 -17.51 -7.37
C GLU A 24 -30.66 -17.23 -6.38
N GLN A 25 -29.72 -18.17 -6.24
CA GLN A 25 -28.58 -17.98 -5.36
C GLN A 25 -27.69 -16.88 -5.94
N ARG A 26 -27.88 -15.66 -5.46
CA ARG A 26 -27.08 -14.48 -5.76
C ARG A 26 -25.79 -14.57 -4.98
N PHE A 27 -24.66 -14.24 -5.60
CA PHE A 27 -23.39 -14.24 -4.91
C PHE A 27 -23.23 -12.96 -4.08
N SER A 28 -22.73 -13.06 -2.85
CA SER A 28 -22.68 -11.91 -1.93
C SER A 28 -21.68 -10.83 -2.35
N ASP A 29 -20.67 -11.19 -3.15
CA ASP A 29 -19.70 -10.31 -3.80
C ASP A 29 -20.19 -9.79 -5.17
N VAL A 30 -21.40 -10.16 -5.63
CA VAL A 30 -21.93 -9.76 -6.94
C VAL A 30 -23.32 -9.12 -6.82
N PRO A 31 -23.42 -7.86 -6.38
CA PRO A 31 -24.67 -7.11 -6.38
C PRO A 31 -25.17 -6.83 -7.81
N GLU A 32 -26.47 -6.59 -7.97
CA GLU A 32 -27.12 -6.46 -9.30
C GLU A 32 -26.55 -5.35 -10.20
N ASN A 33 -25.87 -4.36 -9.62
CA ASN A 33 -25.25 -3.22 -10.30
C ASN A 33 -23.76 -3.39 -10.62
N HIS A 34 -23.07 -4.43 -10.13
CA HIS A 34 -21.67 -4.71 -10.44
C HIS A 34 -21.52 -4.98 -11.94
N SER A 35 -20.51 -4.43 -12.62
CA SER A 35 -20.48 -4.51 -14.08
C SER A 35 -20.33 -5.95 -14.59
N TYR A 36 -19.70 -6.84 -13.81
CA TYR A 36 -19.57 -8.26 -14.15
C TYR A 36 -20.86 -9.08 -13.94
N ALA A 37 -21.89 -8.56 -13.26
CA ALA A 37 -23.10 -9.34 -12.89
C ALA A 37 -23.77 -10.04 -14.08
N GLN A 38 -23.90 -9.37 -15.24
CA GLN A 38 -24.47 -9.98 -16.46
C GLN A 38 -23.64 -11.16 -16.97
N ALA A 39 -22.31 -11.05 -16.92
CA ALA A 39 -21.40 -12.09 -17.37
C ALA A 39 -21.32 -13.27 -16.38
N ILE A 40 -21.35 -12.97 -15.08
CA ILE A 40 -21.33 -13.95 -13.98
C ILE A 40 -22.62 -14.78 -13.99
N ASN A 41 -23.78 -14.14 -14.13
CA ASN A 41 -25.05 -14.84 -14.31
C ASN A 41 -25.02 -15.72 -15.56
N TYR A 42 -24.54 -15.20 -16.70
CA TYR A 42 -24.40 -15.99 -17.92
C TYR A 42 -23.54 -17.26 -17.72
N VAL A 43 -22.36 -17.15 -17.11
CA VAL A 43 -21.50 -18.34 -16.89
C VAL A 43 -22.07 -19.31 -15.85
N LYS A 44 -22.89 -18.83 -14.90
CA LYS A 44 -23.62 -19.66 -13.94
C LYS A 44 -24.75 -20.44 -14.63
N GLU A 45 -25.66 -19.75 -15.30
CA GLU A 45 -26.79 -20.34 -16.05
C GLU A 45 -26.32 -21.39 -17.07
N ASN A 46 -25.26 -21.09 -17.81
CA ASN A 46 -24.70 -21.98 -18.83
C ASN A 46 -23.79 -23.07 -18.23
N ASN A 47 -23.74 -23.22 -16.91
CA ASN A 47 -22.94 -24.22 -16.18
C ASN A 47 -21.42 -24.15 -16.46
N ILE A 48 -20.95 -23.00 -16.94
CA ILE A 48 -19.54 -22.73 -17.27
C ILE A 48 -18.74 -22.58 -15.97
N ALA A 49 -19.17 -21.69 -15.07
CA ALA A 49 -18.50 -21.43 -13.80
C ALA A 49 -19.49 -21.46 -12.62
N ASN A 50 -18.99 -21.91 -11.48
CA ASN A 50 -19.68 -21.84 -10.18
C ASN A 50 -18.85 -20.94 -9.25
N GLY A 51 -19.50 -20.39 -8.23
CA GLY A 51 -18.83 -19.69 -7.13
C GLY A 51 -18.27 -20.63 -6.05
N TYR A 52 -17.64 -20.05 -5.04
CA TYR A 52 -17.13 -20.70 -3.84
C TYR A 52 -18.15 -20.50 -2.70
N ALA A 53 -19.02 -21.49 -2.47
CA ALA A 53 -20.18 -21.36 -1.60
C ALA A 53 -21.08 -20.16 -1.97
N GLU A 54 -21.05 -19.07 -1.19
CA GLU A 54 -21.90 -17.88 -1.39
C GLU A 54 -21.22 -16.74 -2.18
N THR A 55 -19.93 -16.81 -2.47
CA THR A 55 -19.23 -15.82 -3.32
C THR A 55 -18.96 -16.37 -4.72
N PHE A 56 -18.81 -15.50 -5.72
CA PHE A 56 -18.23 -15.88 -7.01
C PHE A 56 -16.70 -15.89 -6.96
N GLY A 57 -16.11 -15.10 -6.06
CA GLY A 57 -14.69 -14.74 -6.04
C GLY A 57 -14.37 -13.77 -7.17
N VAL A 58 -15.18 -12.72 -7.34
CA VAL A 58 -15.17 -11.89 -8.56
C VAL A 58 -13.81 -11.25 -8.87
N ASP A 59 -13.16 -10.63 -7.89
CA ASP A 59 -11.82 -10.03 -8.06
C ASP A 59 -10.67 -11.00 -7.83
N ALA A 60 -10.96 -12.25 -7.45
CA ALA A 60 -9.92 -13.23 -7.20
C ALA A 60 -9.18 -13.56 -8.51
N PRO A 61 -7.83 -13.48 -8.56
CA PRO A 61 -7.05 -13.89 -9.71
C PRO A 61 -7.34 -15.35 -10.08
N ILE A 62 -7.61 -15.63 -11.36
CA ILE A 62 -8.02 -16.96 -11.79
C ILE A 62 -6.82 -17.87 -12.06
N THR A 63 -6.87 -19.08 -11.52
CA THR A 63 -5.82 -20.07 -11.79
C THR A 63 -5.95 -20.64 -13.21
N ARG A 64 -4.82 -21.04 -13.78
CA ARG A 64 -4.73 -21.64 -15.12
C ARG A 64 -5.58 -22.90 -15.28
N SER A 65 -5.75 -23.66 -14.19
CA SER A 65 -6.65 -24.82 -14.15
C SER A 65 -8.13 -24.46 -14.30
N GLU A 66 -8.59 -23.43 -13.60
CA GLU A 66 -9.97 -22.94 -13.63
C GLU A 66 -10.29 -22.26 -14.97
N PHE A 67 -9.40 -21.39 -15.45
CA PHE A 67 -9.59 -20.67 -16.71
C PHE A 67 -9.69 -21.64 -17.90
N VAL A 68 -8.84 -22.68 -17.95
CA VAL A 68 -8.93 -23.72 -18.99
C VAL A 68 -10.23 -24.50 -18.87
N LEU A 69 -10.71 -24.85 -17.66
CA LEU A 69 -12.02 -25.50 -17.50
C LEU A 69 -13.18 -24.60 -18.00
N MET A 70 -13.17 -23.32 -17.63
CA MET A 70 -14.18 -22.35 -18.07
C MET A 70 -14.18 -22.16 -19.60
N ALA A 71 -13.01 -21.96 -20.20
CA ALA A 71 -12.87 -21.80 -21.65
C ALA A 71 -13.33 -23.05 -22.43
N LEU A 72 -12.95 -24.26 -21.98
CA LEU A 72 -13.39 -25.51 -22.60
C LEU A 72 -14.91 -25.70 -22.50
N LYS A 73 -15.50 -25.49 -21.31
CA LYS A 73 -16.95 -25.56 -21.12
C LYS A 73 -17.70 -24.56 -22.02
N ALA A 74 -17.25 -23.31 -22.05
CA ALA A 74 -17.87 -22.28 -22.89
C ALA A 74 -17.83 -22.62 -24.38
N ALA A 75 -16.75 -23.26 -24.83
CA ALA A 75 -16.58 -23.79 -26.18
C ALA A 75 -17.28 -25.15 -26.43
N ASN A 76 -18.04 -25.69 -25.48
CA ASN A 76 -18.66 -27.03 -25.51
C ASN A 76 -17.66 -28.20 -25.67
N ILE A 77 -16.38 -27.98 -25.34
CA ILE A 77 -15.32 -28.98 -25.42
C ILE A 77 -15.32 -29.85 -24.16
N LYS A 78 -15.69 -31.13 -24.31
CA LYS A 78 -15.72 -32.09 -23.19
C LYS A 78 -14.32 -32.32 -22.60
N PRO A 79 -14.13 -32.10 -21.27
CA PRO A 79 -12.95 -32.53 -20.53
C PRO A 79 -12.78 -34.05 -20.57
N ALA A 80 -11.55 -34.55 -20.70
CA ALA A 80 -11.19 -35.96 -20.71
C ALA A 80 -9.68 -36.17 -20.55
N GLY A 81 -9.28 -37.19 -19.77
CA GLY A 81 -7.89 -37.60 -19.58
C GLY A 81 -7.35 -37.32 -18.17
N SER A 82 -6.14 -37.80 -17.92
CA SER A 82 -5.33 -37.63 -16.70
C SER A 82 -3.85 -37.83 -17.06
N ASN A 83 -2.92 -37.50 -16.16
CA ASN A 83 -1.48 -37.82 -16.30
C ASN A 83 -0.84 -37.32 -17.62
N CYS A 84 -1.21 -36.12 -18.06
CA CYS A 84 -0.77 -35.53 -19.33
C CYS A 84 0.35 -34.49 -19.19
N PHE A 85 0.69 -34.10 -17.96
CA PHE A 85 1.83 -33.25 -17.58
C PHE A 85 2.50 -33.86 -16.34
N SER A 86 3.70 -33.41 -16.00
CA SER A 86 4.45 -33.90 -14.82
C SER A 86 3.77 -33.56 -13.48
N ASP A 87 2.95 -32.51 -13.47
CA ASP A 87 2.27 -31.88 -12.32
C ASP A 87 0.73 -32.01 -12.36
N VAL A 88 0.20 -32.90 -13.21
CA VAL A 88 -1.24 -33.10 -13.40
C VAL A 88 -1.55 -34.60 -13.41
N HIS A 89 -2.10 -35.11 -12.31
CA HIS A 89 -2.42 -36.52 -12.13
C HIS A 89 -3.92 -36.76 -12.21
N ASN A 90 -4.62 -36.75 -11.07
CA ASN A 90 -6.03 -37.19 -10.94
C ASN A 90 -6.92 -36.12 -10.27
N GLU A 91 -6.45 -34.87 -10.24
CA GLU A 91 -7.14 -33.73 -9.63
C GLU A 91 -8.35 -33.33 -10.49
N TRP A 92 -9.29 -32.56 -9.91
CA TRP A 92 -10.54 -32.18 -10.58
C TRP A 92 -10.32 -31.47 -11.93
N TYR A 93 -9.19 -30.77 -12.11
CA TYR A 93 -8.82 -30.07 -13.34
C TYR A 93 -8.11 -30.94 -14.38
N ALA A 94 -7.62 -32.14 -14.02
CA ALA A 94 -6.80 -32.96 -14.92
C ALA A 94 -7.52 -33.27 -16.26
N PRO A 95 -8.83 -33.62 -16.27
CA PRO A 95 -9.57 -33.81 -17.53
C PRO A 95 -9.63 -32.56 -18.41
N ALA A 96 -9.60 -31.35 -17.83
CA ALA A 96 -9.62 -30.10 -18.58
C ALA A 96 -8.25 -29.83 -19.22
N LEU A 97 -7.18 -29.84 -18.42
CA LEU A 97 -5.81 -29.62 -18.89
C LEU A 97 -5.41 -30.66 -19.96
N CYS A 98 -5.78 -31.93 -19.78
CA CYS A 98 -5.50 -32.98 -20.77
C CYS A 98 -6.33 -32.83 -22.06
N ALA A 99 -7.60 -32.42 -21.95
CA ALA A 99 -8.44 -32.12 -23.12
C ALA A 99 -7.97 -30.90 -23.92
N ALA A 100 -7.38 -29.91 -23.25
CA ALA A 100 -6.76 -28.74 -23.86
C ALA A 100 -5.41 -29.08 -24.52
N LYS A 101 -4.52 -29.83 -23.84
CA LYS A 101 -3.24 -30.30 -24.39
C LYS A 101 -3.44 -31.12 -25.66
N LYS A 102 -4.36 -32.09 -25.63
CA LYS A 102 -4.70 -32.94 -26.79
C LYS A 102 -5.24 -32.17 -28.01
N ARG A 103 -5.69 -30.92 -27.82
CA ARG A 103 -6.19 -30.04 -28.89
C ARG A 103 -5.24 -28.90 -29.26
N GLY A 104 -4.04 -28.84 -28.66
CA GLY A 104 -3.07 -27.76 -28.91
C GLY A 104 -3.48 -26.38 -28.36
N ILE A 105 -4.54 -26.34 -27.53
CA ILE A 105 -5.03 -25.11 -26.86
C ILE A 105 -3.94 -24.61 -25.91
N ILE A 106 -3.42 -25.50 -25.06
CA ILE A 106 -2.22 -25.29 -24.23
C ILE A 106 -1.12 -26.26 -24.66
N ARG A 107 0.15 -25.85 -24.54
CA ARG A 107 1.33 -26.73 -24.71
C ARG A 107 1.80 -27.34 -23.38
N GLY A 108 1.68 -26.58 -22.30
CA GLY A 108 2.53 -26.70 -21.11
C GLY A 108 3.74 -25.77 -21.21
N TYR A 109 4.55 -25.77 -20.16
CA TYR A 109 5.85 -25.12 -20.12
C TYR A 109 6.96 -26.11 -20.46
N ASP A 110 8.19 -25.61 -20.62
CA ASP A 110 9.30 -26.37 -21.23
C ASP A 110 9.96 -27.37 -20.26
N ASP A 111 9.64 -27.26 -18.97
CA ASP A 111 9.86 -28.25 -17.90
C ASP A 111 8.87 -29.45 -17.96
N GLY A 112 7.89 -29.41 -18.87
CA GLY A 112 6.85 -30.44 -19.03
C GLY A 112 5.59 -30.23 -18.17
N THR A 113 5.52 -29.15 -17.39
CA THR A 113 4.41 -28.83 -16.47
C THR A 113 3.21 -28.16 -17.17
N ALA A 114 2.07 -28.12 -16.49
CA ALA A 114 0.93 -27.27 -16.82
C ALA A 114 0.85 -25.99 -15.98
N GLN A 115 1.44 -26.02 -14.78
CA GLN A 115 1.30 -25.05 -13.68
C GLN A 115 -0.18 -24.75 -13.34
N PRO A 116 -0.97 -25.74 -12.85
CA PRO A 116 -2.41 -25.60 -12.59
C PRO A 116 -2.81 -24.39 -11.73
N ALA A 117 -1.97 -24.06 -10.74
CA ALA A 117 -2.20 -23.00 -9.77
C ALA A 117 -1.68 -21.62 -10.21
N LYS A 118 -0.85 -21.53 -11.26
CA LYS A 118 -0.33 -20.25 -11.76
C LYS A 118 -1.50 -19.36 -12.21
N ILE A 119 -1.41 -18.06 -11.92
CA ILE A 119 -2.37 -17.06 -12.40
C ILE A 119 -2.22 -16.82 -13.90
N VAL A 120 -3.37 -16.65 -14.58
CA VAL A 120 -3.46 -16.42 -16.02
C VAL A 120 -3.32 -14.93 -16.33
N THR A 121 -2.41 -14.58 -17.24
CA THR A 121 -2.32 -13.21 -17.79
C THR A 121 -3.22 -13.03 -19.00
N LEU A 122 -3.53 -11.80 -19.41
CA LEU A 122 -4.32 -11.56 -20.63
C LEU A 122 -3.72 -12.23 -21.87
N ALA A 123 -2.39 -12.22 -22.03
CA ALA A 123 -1.68 -12.95 -23.08
C ALA A 123 -2.03 -14.44 -23.11
N GLU A 124 -1.97 -15.12 -21.96
CA GLU A 124 -2.33 -16.53 -21.83
C GLU A 124 -3.83 -16.77 -22.06
N ALA A 125 -4.68 -15.90 -21.52
CA ALA A 125 -6.13 -15.94 -21.70
C ALA A 125 -6.53 -15.80 -23.18
N ALA A 126 -5.88 -14.89 -23.92
CA ALA A 126 -6.10 -14.68 -25.34
C ALA A 126 -5.77 -15.93 -26.16
N VAL A 127 -4.65 -16.60 -25.90
CA VAL A 127 -4.32 -17.88 -26.55
C VAL A 127 -5.35 -18.96 -26.22
N ILE A 128 -5.69 -19.13 -24.93
CA ILE A 128 -6.59 -20.19 -24.48
C ILE A 128 -8.00 -20.00 -25.06
N LEU A 129 -8.56 -18.78 -25.01
CA LEU A 129 -9.88 -18.47 -25.55
C LEU A 129 -9.90 -18.57 -27.08
N SER A 130 -8.99 -17.89 -27.78
CA SER A 130 -9.00 -17.85 -29.24
C SER A 130 -8.83 -19.24 -29.85
N LYS A 131 -8.02 -20.13 -29.23
CA LYS A 131 -7.92 -21.53 -29.66
C LYS A 131 -9.12 -22.39 -29.23
N SER A 132 -9.68 -22.19 -28.03
CA SER A 132 -10.87 -22.94 -27.59
C SER A 132 -12.09 -22.66 -28.46
N PHE A 133 -12.28 -21.40 -28.85
CA PHE A 133 -13.38 -20.94 -29.70
C PHE A 133 -13.11 -21.08 -31.22
N GLY A 134 -11.89 -21.47 -31.61
CA GLY A 134 -11.51 -21.60 -33.02
C GLY A 134 -11.58 -20.27 -33.79
N LEU A 135 -11.19 -19.16 -33.16
CA LEU A 135 -11.24 -17.84 -33.78
C LEU A 135 -10.23 -17.74 -34.94
N PRO A 136 -10.55 -17.01 -36.03
CA PRO A 136 -9.58 -16.73 -37.09
C PRO A 136 -8.38 -15.96 -36.53
N LEU A 137 -7.17 -16.47 -36.76
CA LEU A 137 -5.91 -15.85 -36.37
C LEU A 137 -5.19 -15.33 -37.61
N ASP A 138 -4.76 -14.07 -37.61
CA ASP A 138 -3.84 -13.56 -38.61
C ASP A 138 -2.38 -13.77 -38.14
N MET A 139 -1.80 -14.89 -38.56
CA MET A 139 -0.43 -15.25 -38.22
C MET A 139 0.63 -14.39 -38.92
N SER A 140 0.25 -13.45 -39.81
CA SER A 140 1.19 -12.46 -40.35
C SER A 140 1.51 -11.34 -39.35
N LEU A 141 0.63 -11.13 -38.35
CA LEU A 141 0.79 -10.17 -37.25
C LEU A 141 1.73 -10.74 -36.16
N SER A 142 2.92 -11.18 -36.55
CA SER A 142 3.87 -11.92 -35.69
C SER A 142 4.99 -11.04 -35.13
N GLN A 143 4.68 -9.80 -34.70
CA GLN A 143 5.67 -8.97 -33.98
C GLN A 143 5.88 -9.47 -32.55
N SER A 144 4.85 -10.07 -31.94
CA SER A 144 4.91 -10.85 -30.71
C SER A 144 4.15 -12.18 -30.87
N TRP A 145 4.19 -13.08 -29.88
CA TRP A 145 3.47 -14.37 -29.97
C TRP A 145 2.00 -14.26 -29.54
N GLU A 146 1.69 -13.22 -28.77
CA GLU A 146 0.39 -12.83 -28.24
C GLU A 146 -0.49 -12.20 -29.33
N GLN A 147 0.12 -11.39 -30.21
CA GLN A 147 -0.57 -10.48 -31.12
C GLN A 147 -1.68 -11.12 -31.97
N PRO A 148 -1.49 -12.28 -32.65
CA PRO A 148 -2.55 -12.89 -33.45
C PRO A 148 -3.78 -13.30 -32.63
N TYR A 149 -3.61 -13.60 -31.34
CA TYR A 149 -4.65 -14.07 -30.45
C TYR A 149 -5.38 -12.93 -29.75
N ALA A 150 -4.66 -11.87 -29.36
CA ALA A 150 -5.25 -10.64 -28.83
C ALA A 150 -6.08 -9.92 -29.89
N VAL A 151 -5.57 -9.79 -31.12
CA VAL A 151 -6.32 -9.25 -32.26
C VAL A 151 -7.55 -10.11 -32.60
N ALA A 152 -7.51 -11.43 -32.38
CA ALA A 152 -8.69 -12.29 -32.54
C ALA A 152 -9.78 -12.01 -31.49
N LEU A 153 -9.41 -11.63 -30.25
CA LEU A 153 -10.36 -11.16 -29.23
C LEU A 153 -10.88 -9.74 -29.51
N GLU A 154 -10.03 -8.82 -29.97
CA GLU A 154 -10.43 -7.48 -30.44
C GLU A 154 -11.52 -7.57 -31.53
N ASN A 155 -11.32 -8.46 -32.52
CA ASN A 155 -12.29 -8.78 -33.57
C ASN A 155 -13.60 -9.43 -33.06
N ARG A 156 -13.73 -9.63 -31.75
CA ARG A 156 -14.95 -10.06 -31.05
C ARG A 156 -15.36 -9.11 -29.91
N LYS A 157 -14.68 -7.96 -29.76
CA LYS A 157 -14.80 -7.03 -28.63
C LYS A 157 -14.66 -7.73 -27.26
N ALA A 158 -13.83 -8.77 -27.20
CA ALA A 158 -13.71 -9.68 -26.07
C ALA A 158 -12.59 -9.30 -25.08
N ILE A 159 -12.09 -8.06 -25.12
CA ILE A 159 -11.09 -7.51 -24.19
C ILE A 159 -11.79 -6.46 -23.30
N PRO A 160 -12.11 -6.77 -22.02
CA PRO A 160 -12.69 -5.83 -21.07
C PRO A 160 -11.83 -4.58 -20.87
N ILE A 161 -12.45 -3.45 -20.52
CA ILE A 161 -11.77 -2.15 -20.38
C ILE A 161 -11.00 -1.95 -19.08
N GLY A 162 -11.08 -2.90 -18.14
CA GLY A 162 -10.23 -2.90 -16.94
C GLY A 162 -8.82 -3.41 -17.24
N ILE A 163 -8.64 -4.27 -18.27
CA ILE A 163 -7.32 -4.82 -18.57
C ILE A 163 -6.52 -3.83 -19.42
N VAL A 164 -5.37 -3.37 -18.90
CA VAL A 164 -4.57 -2.29 -19.48
C VAL A 164 -3.26 -2.75 -20.15
N SER A 165 -2.70 -3.89 -19.74
CA SER A 165 -1.54 -4.57 -20.33
C SER A 165 -1.88 -6.00 -20.77
N LEU A 166 -1.04 -6.59 -21.62
CA LEU A 166 -1.08 -8.03 -21.95
C LEU A 166 -0.60 -8.91 -20.79
N HIS A 167 0.14 -8.32 -19.84
CA HIS A 167 0.74 -9.02 -18.69
C HIS A 167 -0.13 -9.00 -17.43
N ASN A 168 -1.14 -8.11 -17.35
CA ASN A 168 -2.15 -8.09 -16.28
C ASN A 168 -2.71 -9.49 -15.96
N SER A 169 -2.79 -9.79 -14.66
CA SER A 169 -3.51 -10.95 -14.13
C SER A 169 -5.01 -10.84 -14.42
N VAL A 170 -5.62 -11.96 -14.82
CA VAL A 170 -7.06 -12.03 -15.11
C VAL A 170 -7.82 -12.45 -13.84
N THR A 171 -8.80 -11.66 -13.40
CA THR A 171 -9.73 -12.05 -12.32
C THR A 171 -10.82 -12.99 -12.83
N ARG A 172 -11.53 -13.67 -11.93
CA ARG A 172 -12.66 -14.54 -12.32
C ARG A 172 -13.82 -13.76 -12.94
N GLY A 173 -14.08 -12.54 -12.49
CA GLY A 173 -15.05 -11.61 -13.10
C GLY A 173 -14.66 -11.27 -14.54
N THR A 174 -13.41 -10.86 -14.75
CA THR A 174 -12.83 -10.60 -16.07
C THR A 174 -12.91 -11.83 -16.97
N ALA A 175 -12.56 -13.03 -16.47
CA ALA A 175 -12.65 -14.28 -17.22
C ALA A 175 -14.10 -14.63 -17.63
N ALA A 176 -15.07 -14.42 -16.72
CA ALA A 176 -16.49 -14.59 -17.03
C ALA A 176 -16.94 -13.61 -18.13
N GLU A 177 -16.48 -12.36 -18.08
CA GLU A 177 -16.82 -11.35 -19.08
C GLU A 177 -16.20 -11.62 -20.45
N MET A 178 -14.92 -12.00 -20.53
CA MET A 178 -14.30 -12.40 -21.80
C MET A 178 -15.08 -13.55 -22.48
N ILE A 179 -15.50 -14.54 -21.68
CA ILE A 179 -16.33 -15.65 -22.15
C ILE A 179 -17.73 -15.18 -22.58
N TRP A 180 -18.40 -14.35 -21.79
CA TRP A 180 -19.71 -13.80 -22.12
C TRP A 180 -19.68 -13.02 -23.43
N ARG A 181 -18.72 -12.10 -23.59
CA ARG A 181 -18.51 -11.31 -24.83
C ARG A 181 -18.34 -12.21 -26.07
N LEU A 182 -17.55 -13.28 -25.96
CA LEU A 182 -17.37 -14.27 -27.05
C LEU A 182 -18.64 -15.07 -27.38
N LYS A 183 -19.56 -15.24 -26.42
CA LYS A 183 -20.80 -16.01 -26.58
C LYS A 183 -21.99 -15.12 -26.99
N THR A 184 -21.99 -13.85 -26.62
CA THR A 184 -23.05 -12.86 -26.93
C THR A 184 -22.44 -11.58 -27.53
N PRO A 185 -21.82 -11.62 -28.73
CA PRO A 185 -21.00 -10.54 -29.30
C PRO A 185 -21.77 -9.25 -29.71
N ALA A 186 -23.07 -9.17 -29.42
CA ALA A 186 -23.93 -8.02 -29.68
C ALA A 186 -24.13 -7.14 -28.42
N HIS A 187 -23.08 -6.92 -27.65
CA HIS A 187 -23.11 -6.11 -26.42
C HIS A 187 -22.70 -4.64 -26.65
N ALA A 188 -23.27 -3.74 -25.83
CA ALA A 188 -22.93 -2.32 -25.86
C ALA A 188 -21.66 -1.96 -25.06
N LYS A 189 -21.11 -2.86 -24.24
CA LYS A 189 -19.87 -2.60 -23.48
C LYS A 189 -18.71 -2.23 -24.42
N LYS A 190 -17.93 -1.22 -24.02
CA LYS A 190 -16.64 -0.86 -24.63
C LYS A 190 -15.64 -2.04 -24.56
N SER A 191 -14.61 -2.02 -25.40
CA SER A 191 -13.52 -3.02 -25.45
C SER A 191 -12.23 -2.30 -25.84
N HIS A 192 -11.10 -2.76 -25.33
CA HIS A 192 -9.79 -2.36 -25.87
C HIS A 192 -9.49 -3.07 -27.21
N THR A 193 -8.54 -2.48 -27.94
CA THR A 193 -7.81 -3.07 -29.06
C THR A 193 -6.43 -3.56 -28.61
N TYR A 194 -5.78 -4.41 -29.39
CA TYR A 194 -4.38 -4.78 -29.17
C TYR A 194 -3.44 -3.56 -29.19
N ARG A 195 -3.76 -2.54 -29.99
CA ARG A 195 -2.96 -1.30 -30.06
C ARG A 195 -3.02 -0.52 -28.74
N ASP A 196 -4.17 -0.49 -28.07
CA ASP A 196 -4.31 0.27 -26.83
C ASP A 196 -3.41 -0.33 -25.73
N LEU A 197 -3.42 -1.67 -25.62
CA LEU A 197 -2.57 -2.43 -24.68
C LEU A 197 -1.08 -2.25 -24.98
N VAL A 198 -0.64 -2.42 -26.24
CA VAL A 198 0.79 -2.28 -26.59
C VAL A 198 1.26 -0.83 -26.59
N ARG A 199 0.37 0.14 -26.82
CA ARG A 199 0.70 1.56 -26.62
C ARG A 199 0.93 1.85 -25.13
N ALA A 200 0.10 1.30 -24.25
CA ALA A 200 0.29 1.39 -22.81
C ALA A 200 1.65 0.84 -22.40
N GLU A 201 1.94 -0.41 -22.78
CA GLU A 201 3.20 -1.11 -22.53
C GLU A 201 4.42 -0.35 -23.13
N SER A 202 4.28 0.24 -24.32
CA SER A 202 5.37 1.00 -24.96
C SER A 202 5.65 2.35 -24.28
N GLU A 203 4.61 3.08 -23.87
CA GLU A 203 4.74 4.34 -23.14
C GLU A 203 5.26 4.08 -21.70
N ALA A 204 4.83 2.98 -21.08
CA ALA A 204 5.35 2.45 -19.82
C ALA A 204 6.85 2.13 -19.89
N MET A 205 7.26 1.27 -20.84
CA MET A 205 8.65 0.84 -21.00
C MET A 205 9.59 1.98 -21.42
N ALA A 206 9.08 2.99 -22.13
CA ALA A 206 9.83 4.22 -22.44
C ALA A 206 10.10 5.05 -21.17
N LEU A 207 9.14 5.13 -20.23
CA LEU A 207 9.32 5.79 -18.94
C LEU A 207 10.27 5.01 -18.02
N ILE A 208 10.11 3.68 -17.92
CA ILE A 208 11.03 2.78 -17.20
C ILE A 208 12.46 3.01 -17.70
N LYS A 209 12.71 2.79 -19.00
CA LYS A 209 14.07 2.81 -19.56
C LYS A 209 14.77 4.16 -19.36
N LYS A 210 14.06 5.27 -19.59
CA LYS A 210 14.58 6.63 -19.43
C LYS A 210 15.13 6.90 -18.02
N ASN A 211 14.57 6.24 -17.00
CA ASN A 211 14.93 6.43 -15.59
C ASN A 211 15.88 5.33 -15.08
N VAL A 212 15.79 4.09 -15.61
CA VAL A 212 16.74 2.99 -15.33
C VAL A 212 18.14 3.31 -15.84
N ASP A 213 18.26 3.96 -17.00
CA ASP A 213 19.54 4.45 -17.55
C ASP A 213 20.22 5.53 -16.66
N GLN A 214 19.61 5.90 -15.51
CA GLN A 214 20.14 6.85 -14.52
C GLN A 214 20.55 6.20 -13.18
N ASN A 215 20.65 4.87 -13.08
CA ASN A 215 21.00 4.13 -11.84
C ASN A 215 20.06 4.41 -10.63
N LYS A 216 18.80 4.80 -10.88
CA LYS A 216 17.83 5.04 -9.81
C LYS A 216 17.30 3.74 -9.21
N GLN A 217 17.17 3.70 -7.88
CA GLN A 217 16.56 2.59 -7.14
C GLN A 217 15.09 2.38 -7.57
N PRO A 218 14.52 1.15 -7.48
CA PRO A 218 13.13 0.88 -7.84
C PRO A 218 12.10 1.80 -7.16
N VAL A 219 12.32 2.15 -5.89
CA VAL A 219 11.46 3.07 -5.13
C VAL A 219 11.52 4.50 -5.71
N GLN A 220 12.71 4.96 -6.10
CA GLN A 220 12.89 6.27 -6.76
C GLN A 220 12.29 6.30 -8.18
N PHE A 221 12.17 5.15 -8.85
CA PHE A 221 11.47 5.06 -10.13
C PHE A 221 9.95 5.27 -9.97
N LEU A 222 9.33 4.69 -8.95
CA LEU A 222 7.92 4.93 -8.62
C LEU A 222 7.66 6.40 -8.30
N TYR A 223 8.58 7.03 -7.57
CA TYR A 223 8.56 8.47 -7.30
C TYR A 223 8.55 9.31 -8.60
N ASP A 224 9.49 9.07 -9.51
CA ASP A 224 9.55 9.77 -10.81
C ASP A 224 8.31 9.56 -11.69
N LEU A 225 7.55 8.47 -11.45
CA LEU A 225 6.37 8.09 -12.23
C LEU A 225 5.06 8.69 -11.68
N TYR A 226 4.89 8.71 -10.35
CA TYR A 226 3.66 9.13 -9.68
C TYR A 226 3.71 10.56 -9.14
N LEU A 227 4.67 10.91 -8.29
CA LEU A 227 4.60 12.11 -7.44
C LEU A 227 5.17 13.38 -8.09
N LYS A 228 5.71 13.28 -9.31
CA LYS A 228 6.48 14.35 -9.97
C LYS A 228 5.69 15.59 -10.44
N ASP A 229 4.37 15.62 -10.21
CA ASP A 229 3.54 16.83 -10.35
C ASP A 229 3.39 17.59 -9.01
N SER A 230 3.96 17.06 -7.90
CA SER A 230 4.07 17.70 -6.59
C SER A 230 5.55 18.05 -6.27
N GLU A 231 5.79 19.10 -5.48
CA GLU A 231 7.14 19.68 -5.29
C GLU A 231 8.01 18.96 -4.24
N ASN A 232 7.55 17.84 -3.66
CA ASN A 232 8.26 17.09 -2.62
C ASN A 232 8.93 15.83 -3.19
N ASP A 233 10.22 15.65 -2.95
CA ASP A 233 10.92 14.39 -3.21
C ASP A 233 10.49 13.25 -2.24
N PHE A 234 10.84 12.01 -2.60
CA PHE A 234 10.64 10.73 -1.89
C PHE A 234 9.32 9.96 -2.16
N VAL A 235 9.38 8.62 -2.11
CA VAL A 235 8.24 7.68 -2.09
C VAL A 235 8.43 6.71 -0.94
N HIS A 236 7.32 6.30 -0.32
CA HIS A 236 7.26 5.44 0.86
C HIS A 236 6.30 4.28 0.65
N GLY A 237 6.45 3.24 1.45
CA GLY A 237 5.51 2.14 1.57
C GLY A 237 5.81 1.32 2.83
N ILE A 238 4.88 0.45 3.21
CA ILE A 238 4.80 -0.17 4.52
C ILE A 238 5.19 -1.64 4.46
N PHE A 239 6.09 -2.06 5.35
CA PHE A 239 6.31 -3.48 5.66
C PHE A 239 5.20 -4.02 6.57
N LEU A 240 4.22 -4.74 6.01
CA LEU A 240 3.30 -5.56 6.81
C LEU A 240 3.86 -6.97 6.98
N ASP A 241 3.37 -7.73 7.95
CA ASP A 241 3.65 -9.16 8.09
C ASP A 241 2.43 -10.01 7.71
N SER A 242 2.63 -10.91 6.74
CA SER A 242 1.67 -11.92 6.23
C SER A 242 0.35 -11.41 5.59
N PHE A 243 -0.13 -12.15 4.60
CA PHE A 243 -1.21 -11.73 3.70
C PHE A 243 -2.65 -12.10 4.13
N GLN A 244 -2.85 -12.88 5.20
CA GLN A 244 -4.11 -13.64 5.37
C GLN A 244 -5.34 -12.85 5.84
N GLU A 245 -5.18 -11.61 6.33
CA GLU A 245 -6.22 -10.93 7.13
C GLU A 245 -6.58 -9.48 6.70
N LEU A 246 -6.37 -9.10 5.43
CA LEU A 246 -7.00 -7.90 4.85
C LEU A 246 -8.52 -8.10 4.69
N ARG A 247 -9.28 -8.00 5.79
CA ARG A 247 -10.73 -8.23 5.85
C ARG A 247 -11.57 -7.03 6.30
N SER A 248 -10.94 -5.97 6.81
CA SER A 248 -11.61 -4.76 7.30
C SER A 248 -11.66 -3.65 6.25
N ILE A 249 -10.57 -3.41 5.52
CA ILE A 249 -10.62 -2.56 4.31
C ILE A 249 -11.47 -3.28 3.23
N PRO A 250 -12.55 -2.65 2.73
CA PRO A 250 -13.33 -3.22 1.64
C PRO A 250 -12.50 -3.22 0.36
N ILE A 251 -12.12 -4.40 -0.13
CA ILE A 251 -11.49 -4.53 -1.45
C ILE A 251 -12.54 -4.15 -2.50
N ILE A 252 -12.34 -3.00 -3.13
CA ILE A 252 -13.25 -2.49 -4.15
C ILE A 252 -12.83 -3.02 -5.54
N PRO A 253 -13.75 -3.63 -6.30
CA PRO A 253 -13.50 -4.10 -7.66
C PRO A 253 -12.96 -2.99 -8.57
N GLU A 254 -12.09 -3.36 -9.51
CA GLU A 254 -11.48 -2.41 -10.46
C GLU A 254 -12.53 -1.73 -11.37
N ASP A 255 -13.67 -2.37 -11.64
CA ASP A 255 -14.81 -1.77 -12.37
C ASP A 255 -15.66 -0.81 -11.52
N GLN A 256 -15.35 -0.68 -10.23
CA GLN A 256 -15.87 0.33 -9.31
C GLN A 256 -14.82 1.41 -8.97
N PHE A 257 -13.64 1.38 -9.58
CA PHE A 257 -12.70 2.51 -9.52
C PHE A 257 -13.34 3.77 -10.17
N PRO A 258 -12.92 4.97 -9.73
CA PRO A 258 -13.33 6.22 -10.36
C PRO A 258 -12.92 6.28 -11.84
N GLN A 259 -13.47 7.24 -12.61
CA GLN A 259 -13.10 7.41 -14.01
C GLN A 259 -11.75 8.12 -14.18
N LEU A 260 -10.69 7.42 -13.79
CA LEU A 260 -9.30 7.80 -13.98
C LEU A 260 -9.00 8.15 -15.44
N SER A 261 -8.12 9.13 -15.62
CA SER A 261 -7.59 9.55 -16.91
C SER A 261 -6.93 8.39 -17.67
N GLU A 262 -6.70 8.57 -18.97
CA GLU A 262 -5.92 7.62 -19.77
C GLU A 262 -4.51 7.51 -19.17
N GLN A 263 -3.82 8.63 -18.97
CA GLN A 263 -2.46 8.71 -18.43
C GLN A 263 -2.28 8.05 -17.06
N THR A 264 -3.27 8.16 -16.15
CA THR A 264 -3.16 7.56 -14.82
C THR A 264 -3.41 6.05 -14.84
N ARG A 265 -4.32 5.55 -15.68
CA ARG A 265 -4.41 4.09 -15.95
C ARG A 265 -3.18 3.54 -16.65
N LEU A 266 -2.52 4.34 -17.50
CA LEU A 266 -1.19 3.99 -18.03
C LEU A 266 -0.14 3.91 -16.92
N ARG A 267 -0.06 4.89 -16.02
CA ARG A 267 0.84 4.89 -14.84
C ARG A 267 0.67 3.62 -13.99
N MET A 268 -0.57 3.21 -13.72
CA MET A 268 -0.89 1.99 -12.97
C MET A 268 -0.39 0.71 -13.67
N ALA A 269 -0.62 0.59 -14.98
CA ALA A 269 -0.15 -0.55 -15.78
C ALA A 269 1.38 -0.73 -15.75
N VAL A 270 2.14 0.37 -15.78
CA VAL A 270 3.62 0.34 -15.69
C VAL A 270 4.08 -0.39 -14.42
N VAL A 271 3.36 -0.16 -13.33
CA VAL A 271 3.78 -0.55 -11.98
C VAL A 271 3.44 -2.00 -11.70
N GLU A 272 2.26 -2.46 -12.14
CA GLU A 272 1.94 -3.90 -12.14
C GLU A 272 2.96 -4.70 -12.95
N ASP A 273 3.27 -4.27 -14.18
CA ASP A 273 4.21 -4.99 -15.05
C ASP A 273 5.65 -4.97 -14.49
N PHE A 274 6.14 -3.84 -13.98
CA PHE A 274 7.48 -3.70 -13.37
C PHE A 274 7.66 -4.55 -12.10
N PHE A 275 6.64 -4.59 -11.22
CA PHE A 275 6.66 -5.45 -10.04
C PHE A 275 6.37 -6.93 -10.35
N VAL A 276 5.87 -7.26 -11.55
CA VAL A 276 5.77 -8.63 -12.06
C VAL A 276 7.09 -9.12 -12.67
N SER A 277 7.88 -8.24 -13.32
CA SER A 277 9.08 -8.64 -14.07
C SER A 277 10.36 -8.73 -13.23
N ASP A 278 10.73 -7.66 -12.53
CA ASP A 278 12.14 -7.43 -12.15
C ASP A 278 12.42 -7.58 -10.64
N LEU A 279 11.44 -7.29 -9.77
CA LEU A 279 11.60 -7.44 -8.32
C LEU A 279 11.33 -8.89 -7.85
N LYS A 280 12.33 -9.74 -8.09
CA LYS A 280 12.46 -11.07 -7.45
C LYS A 280 13.13 -10.94 -6.09
N VAL A 281 12.35 -10.60 -5.07
CA VAL A 281 12.80 -10.58 -3.66
C VAL A 281 11.69 -11.19 -2.82
N ASP A 282 11.98 -12.31 -2.16
CA ASP A 282 10.98 -13.17 -1.53
C ASP A 282 10.33 -12.58 -0.26
N ASP A 283 10.79 -11.42 0.21
CA ASP A 283 10.37 -10.75 1.45
C ASP A 283 9.31 -9.63 1.25
N TYR A 284 9.03 -9.17 0.02
CA TYR A 284 8.12 -8.03 -0.23
C TYR A 284 6.64 -8.40 -0.50
N ASP A 285 6.26 -9.69 -0.43
CA ASP A 285 4.89 -10.18 -0.66
C ASP A 285 3.82 -9.63 0.31
N ASN A 286 4.22 -8.83 1.30
CA ASN A 286 3.33 -8.19 2.27
C ASN A 286 3.37 -6.64 2.21
N PHE A 287 4.17 -6.05 1.33
CA PHE A 287 4.40 -4.61 1.30
C PHE A 287 3.22 -3.86 0.64
N ILE A 288 2.88 -2.67 1.15
CA ILE A 288 1.81 -1.84 0.56
C ILE A 288 2.26 -0.39 0.35
N ILE A 289 1.83 0.22 -0.75
CA ILE A 289 2.22 1.58 -1.16
C ILE A 289 0.96 2.44 -1.27
N PRO A 290 0.75 3.44 -0.39
CA PRO A 290 -0.32 4.42 -0.59
C PRO A 290 0.01 5.33 -1.79
N VAL A 291 -0.96 5.59 -2.66
CA VAL A 291 -0.80 6.51 -3.81
C VAL A 291 -2.03 7.37 -4.00
N GLU A 292 -1.82 8.64 -4.35
CA GLU A 292 -2.85 9.57 -4.80
C GLU A 292 -2.86 9.60 -6.33
N LEU A 293 -4.01 9.34 -6.95
CA LEU A 293 -4.17 9.17 -8.40
C LEU A 293 -5.42 9.91 -8.87
N ASP A 294 -5.25 10.95 -9.68
CA ASP A 294 -6.32 11.84 -10.18
C ASP A 294 -7.24 12.41 -9.06
N GLY A 295 -6.70 12.63 -7.85
CA GLY A 295 -7.44 13.10 -6.66
C GLY A 295 -8.04 11.99 -5.78
N HIS A 296 -7.82 10.73 -6.14
CA HIS A 296 -8.37 9.56 -5.44
C HIS A 296 -7.25 8.76 -4.75
N ILE A 297 -7.48 8.30 -3.52
CA ILE A 297 -6.49 7.50 -2.77
C ILE A 297 -6.65 6.01 -3.07
N PHE A 298 -5.53 5.37 -3.37
CA PHE A 298 -5.42 3.92 -3.52
C PHE A 298 -4.30 3.38 -2.61
N ILE A 299 -4.37 2.09 -2.34
CA ILE A 299 -3.21 1.30 -1.92
C ILE A 299 -2.81 0.39 -3.08
N TYR A 300 -1.54 0.43 -3.50
CA TYR A 300 -0.97 -0.64 -4.30
C TYR A 300 -0.47 -1.77 -3.39
N ASP A 301 -0.94 -2.98 -3.66
CA ASP A 301 -0.71 -4.20 -2.92
C ASP A 301 0.29 -5.08 -3.70
N LEU A 302 1.48 -5.32 -3.12
CA LEU A 302 2.59 -5.99 -3.81
C LEU A 302 2.51 -7.52 -3.83
N GLY A 303 1.92 -8.14 -2.82
CA GLY A 303 1.65 -9.58 -2.84
C GLY A 303 0.49 -9.91 -3.77
N GLY A 304 -0.56 -9.08 -3.73
CA GLY A 304 -1.72 -9.19 -4.62
C GLY A 304 -1.49 -8.69 -6.05
N LYS A 305 -0.44 -7.88 -6.27
CA LYS A 305 -0.05 -7.22 -7.54
C LYS A 305 -1.22 -6.52 -8.21
N ARG A 306 -1.80 -5.58 -7.46
CA ARG A 306 -3.07 -4.89 -7.77
C ARG A 306 -3.22 -3.58 -7.00
N PHE A 307 -4.11 -2.71 -7.45
CA PHE A 307 -4.58 -1.55 -6.68
C PHE A 307 -5.84 -1.89 -5.86
N ILE A 308 -6.04 -1.16 -4.76
CA ILE A 308 -7.21 -1.20 -3.87
C ILE A 308 -7.69 0.25 -3.70
N TYR A 309 -8.92 0.57 -4.13
CA TYR A 309 -9.47 1.93 -4.01
C TYR A 309 -10.03 2.20 -2.60
N LEU A 310 -9.78 3.40 -2.06
CA LEU A 310 -10.20 3.86 -0.74
C LEU A 310 -11.17 5.07 -0.84
N PRO A 311 -12.48 4.85 -1.10
CA PRO A 311 -13.45 5.91 -1.39
C PRO A 311 -13.95 6.69 -0.18
N GLN A 312 -13.55 6.31 1.04
CA GLN A 312 -13.99 6.95 2.27
C GLN A 312 -13.35 8.33 2.50
N PHE A 313 -12.27 8.66 1.78
CA PHE A 313 -11.59 9.94 1.85
C PHE A 313 -12.14 10.92 0.78
N ASP A 314 -12.12 12.21 1.10
CA ASP A 314 -12.66 13.23 0.22
C ASP A 314 -11.75 13.53 -0.99
N GLU A 315 -12.24 13.20 -2.18
CA GLU A 315 -11.59 13.32 -3.50
C GLU A 315 -11.14 14.76 -3.89
N THR A 316 -11.38 15.78 -3.05
CA THR A 316 -10.97 17.17 -3.25
C THR A 316 -9.94 17.70 -2.24
N SER A 317 -9.55 16.87 -1.27
CA SER A 317 -8.66 17.25 -0.17
C SER A 317 -7.79 16.11 0.38
N ALA A 318 -8.12 14.85 0.05
CA ALA A 318 -7.39 13.66 0.47
C ALA A 318 -6.00 13.58 -0.16
N ARG A 319 -4.97 13.40 0.67
CA ARG A 319 -3.56 13.27 0.29
C ARG A 319 -2.78 12.41 1.28
N VAL A 320 -1.68 11.83 0.83
CA VAL A 320 -0.76 11.05 1.68
C VAL A 320 0.23 11.99 2.39
N LEU A 321 0.51 11.77 3.68
CA LEU A 321 1.42 12.60 4.50
C LEU A 321 2.79 11.96 4.78
N SER A 322 2.92 10.63 4.67
CA SER A 322 4.08 9.88 5.20
C SER A 322 5.42 10.20 4.52
N THR A 323 6.44 10.51 5.32
CA THR A 323 7.89 10.55 4.99
C THR A 323 8.67 10.16 6.27
N VAL A 324 9.98 9.84 6.32
CA VAL A 324 11.07 9.82 5.32
C VAL A 324 11.81 8.47 5.44
N ILE A 325 12.30 7.87 4.34
CA ILE A 325 13.34 6.81 4.39
C ILE A 325 14.67 7.47 4.03
N GLU A 326 15.63 7.53 4.96
CA GLU A 326 17.00 7.97 4.62
C GLU A 326 17.72 6.82 3.87
N PRO A 327 18.30 7.04 2.67
CA PRO A 327 18.87 5.95 1.84
C PRO A 327 20.10 5.22 2.43
N GLY A 328 19.84 4.32 3.38
CA GLY A 328 20.83 3.52 4.10
C GLY A 328 20.26 2.90 5.38
N GLU A 329 19.30 3.57 6.00
CA GLU A 329 18.54 3.11 7.17
C GLU A 329 17.19 2.56 6.65
N ILE A 330 17.08 1.23 6.55
CA ILE A 330 15.93 0.55 5.92
C ILE A 330 14.82 0.22 6.95
N ASP A 331 15.15 0.24 8.24
CA ASP A 331 14.24 -0.07 9.33
C ASP A 331 13.41 1.17 9.77
N TYR A 332 12.21 0.91 10.29
CA TYR A 332 11.38 1.85 11.06
C TYR A 332 10.65 3.03 10.35
N ILE A 333 10.05 2.83 9.16
CA ILE A 333 8.71 3.42 8.93
C ILE A 333 7.65 2.36 9.20
N GLU A 334 6.94 2.48 10.32
CA GLU A 334 5.88 1.53 10.69
C GLU A 334 4.48 1.95 10.23
N THR A 335 4.21 3.25 10.08
CA THR A 335 2.85 3.81 9.90
C THR A 335 2.75 4.68 8.64
N VAL A 336 1.58 4.67 7.99
CA VAL A 336 1.19 5.66 6.96
C VAL A 336 0.06 6.53 7.48
N TYR A 337 0.23 7.83 7.27
CA TYR A 337 -0.79 8.84 7.49
C TYR A 337 -1.38 9.34 6.17
N ILE A 338 -2.70 9.46 6.12
CA ILE A 338 -3.50 10.10 5.07
C ILE A 338 -4.27 11.24 5.74
N VAL A 339 -4.49 12.36 5.05
CA VAL A 339 -5.30 13.46 5.58
C VAL A 339 -6.26 13.95 4.51
N ASP A 340 -7.48 14.29 4.90
CA ASP A 340 -8.45 15.00 4.08
C ASP A 340 -9.10 16.15 4.90
N LYS A 341 -10.03 16.91 4.32
CA LYS A 341 -10.68 18.03 5.04
C LYS A 341 -11.51 17.64 6.27
N ASN A 342 -11.79 16.36 6.48
CA ASN A 342 -12.64 15.82 7.54
C ASN A 342 -11.81 15.25 8.71
N GLY A 343 -10.60 14.73 8.44
CA GLY A 343 -9.79 14.07 9.44
C GLY A 343 -8.35 13.76 9.02
N LEU A 344 -7.54 13.44 10.03
CA LEU A 344 -6.29 12.70 9.89
C LEU A 344 -6.61 11.20 10.03
N TYR A 345 -5.92 10.37 9.25
CA TYR A 345 -6.15 8.92 9.18
C TYR A 345 -4.84 8.16 9.24
N GLU A 346 -4.76 7.14 10.08
CA GLU A 346 -3.65 6.19 10.17
C GLU A 346 -4.05 4.83 9.60
N ILE A 347 -3.13 4.16 8.91
CA ILE A 347 -3.25 2.74 8.55
C ILE A 347 -2.45 1.92 9.55
N ASP A 348 -3.13 1.18 10.44
CA ASP A 348 -2.48 0.33 11.45
C ASP A 348 -1.73 -0.83 10.77
N ARG A 349 -0.42 -0.94 11.04
CA ARG A 349 0.46 -1.96 10.45
C ARG A 349 0.05 -3.41 10.73
N LYS A 350 -0.57 -3.67 11.89
CA LYS A 350 -0.86 -4.99 12.44
C LYS A 350 -2.29 -5.43 12.11
N THR A 351 -3.28 -4.59 12.37
CA THR A 351 -4.70 -4.90 12.09
C THR A 351 -5.13 -4.52 10.68
N LYS A 352 -4.42 -3.58 10.05
CA LYS A 352 -4.71 -3.04 8.70
C LYS A 352 -6.03 -2.28 8.66
N ASP A 353 -6.51 -1.85 9.83
CA ASP A 353 -7.63 -0.94 9.99
C ASP A 353 -7.21 0.52 9.73
N ILE A 354 -8.18 1.35 9.38
CA ILE A 354 -7.99 2.79 9.21
C ILE A 354 -8.49 3.48 10.47
N ILE A 355 -7.56 3.98 11.28
CA ILE A 355 -7.83 4.72 12.51
C ILE A 355 -8.10 6.17 12.13
N GLU A 356 -9.25 6.71 12.56
CA GLU A 356 -9.74 8.04 12.17
C GLU A 356 -9.60 9.04 13.32
N TYR A 357 -8.64 9.95 13.21
CA TYR A 357 -8.36 11.02 14.17
C TYR A 357 -9.11 12.30 13.78
N LYS A 358 -10.33 12.44 14.33
CA LYS A 358 -11.18 13.63 14.10
C LYS A 358 -10.72 14.82 14.91
N GLY A 359 -10.69 15.98 14.26
CA GLY A 359 -10.51 17.26 14.93
C GLY A 359 -11.79 17.78 15.56
N GLY A 360 -11.63 18.69 16.52
CA GLY A 360 -12.68 19.67 16.81
C GLY A 360 -12.75 20.73 15.70
N ASP A 361 -13.67 21.70 15.84
CA ASP A 361 -13.98 22.75 14.84
C ASP A 361 -12.84 23.75 14.51
N SER A 362 -11.57 23.41 14.75
CA SER A 362 -10.43 24.34 14.68
C SER A 362 -9.12 23.75 14.12
N TYR A 363 -9.10 22.56 13.52
CA TYR A 363 -7.89 22.00 12.87
C TYR A 363 -7.99 22.24 11.35
N ASP A 364 -6.96 22.84 10.72
CA ASP A 364 -6.93 22.99 9.24
C ASP A 364 -6.21 21.81 8.59
N PHE A 365 -6.86 20.65 8.56
CA PHE A 365 -6.35 19.42 7.92
C PHE A 365 -5.88 19.63 6.46
N ASN A 366 -6.44 20.61 5.74
CA ASN A 366 -5.99 20.95 4.38
C ASN A 366 -4.56 21.51 4.33
N SER A 367 -4.02 22.00 5.44
CA SER A 367 -2.61 22.42 5.58
C SER A 367 -1.81 21.63 6.62
N PHE A 368 -2.29 20.44 6.99
CA PHE A 368 -1.49 19.52 7.81
C PHE A 368 -0.20 19.11 7.09
N GLU A 369 0.94 19.32 7.74
CA GLU A 369 2.24 18.78 7.36
C GLU A 369 2.71 17.81 8.45
N LEU A 370 3.39 16.74 8.06
CA LEU A 370 4.00 15.78 8.98
C LEU A 370 5.36 16.31 9.46
N GLY A 371 5.73 16.01 10.70
CA GLY A 371 7.10 16.17 11.18
C GLY A 371 8.10 15.37 10.32
N LYS A 372 9.31 15.90 10.12
CA LYS A 372 10.32 15.30 9.24
C LYS A 372 10.79 13.91 9.71
N TYR A 373 10.70 13.64 11.01
CA TYR A 373 11.12 12.40 11.63
C TYR A 373 9.89 11.66 12.18
N TYR A 374 9.85 10.35 11.92
CA TYR A 374 8.93 9.28 12.38
C TYR A 374 7.41 9.55 12.52
N GLY A 375 6.91 10.71 12.11
CA GLY A 375 5.54 11.15 12.36
C GLY A 375 5.31 11.72 13.77
N ASP A 376 6.38 12.17 14.44
CA ASP A 376 6.38 12.60 15.86
C ASP A 376 5.37 13.72 16.17
N PHE A 377 5.08 14.57 15.17
CA PHE A 377 4.12 15.65 15.26
C PHE A 377 3.45 15.94 13.91
N PHE A 378 2.34 16.67 13.96
CA PHE A 378 1.63 17.24 12.81
C PHE A 378 1.55 18.76 13.02
N LYS A 379 1.46 19.55 11.94
CA LYS A 379 1.26 21.00 12.07
C LYS A 379 0.31 21.55 11.03
N ASP A 380 -0.52 22.53 11.41
CA ASP A 380 -1.21 23.41 10.46
C ASP A 380 -0.57 24.81 10.49
N LYS A 381 -1.05 25.75 9.66
CA LYS A 381 -0.54 27.14 9.56
C LYS A 381 -0.50 27.93 10.87
N ASN A 382 -1.12 27.45 11.95
CA ASN A 382 -1.30 28.16 13.21
C ASN A 382 -0.80 27.35 14.43
N TYR A 383 -0.87 26.02 14.39
CA TYR A 383 -0.63 25.15 15.56
C TYR A 383 0.20 23.90 15.24
N ILE A 384 0.97 23.46 16.25
CA ILE A 384 1.57 22.13 16.32
C ILE A 384 0.67 21.18 17.10
N TYR A 385 0.62 19.92 16.66
CA TYR A 385 -0.16 18.84 17.24
C TYR A 385 0.69 17.58 17.43
N GLN A 386 0.38 16.79 18.45
CA GLN A 386 1.04 15.52 18.79
C GLN A 386 -0.01 14.43 19.04
N LEU A 387 0.33 13.16 18.81
CA LEU A 387 -0.60 12.04 19.00
C LEU A 387 -0.42 11.39 20.38
N VAL A 388 -1.24 11.79 21.35
CA VAL A 388 -1.16 11.31 22.74
C VAL A 388 -2.29 10.31 22.99
N GLY A 389 -1.95 9.04 23.21
CA GLY A 389 -2.92 7.99 23.53
C GLY A 389 -4.01 7.75 22.46
N GLY A 390 -3.72 8.08 21.19
CA GLY A 390 -4.69 8.03 20.09
C GLY A 390 -5.60 9.26 19.99
N ILE A 391 -5.26 10.36 20.68
CA ILE A 391 -5.91 11.67 20.56
C ILE A 391 -4.89 12.66 19.99
N LEU A 392 -5.30 13.43 18.98
CA LEU A 392 -4.48 14.51 18.44
C LEU A 392 -4.60 15.74 19.36
N GLU A 393 -3.59 16.01 20.17
CA GLU A 393 -3.54 17.11 21.13
C GLU A 393 -2.69 18.28 20.62
N ARG A 394 -2.99 19.51 21.06
CA ARG A 394 -2.17 20.68 20.73
C ARG A 394 -0.93 20.77 21.62
N VAL A 395 0.20 21.12 21.01
CA VAL A 395 1.41 21.52 21.75
C VAL A 395 1.23 23.00 22.14
N GLU A 396 0.61 23.23 23.29
CA GLU A 396 0.28 24.58 23.77
C GLU A 396 1.52 25.48 23.89
N GLY A 397 1.37 26.74 23.46
CA GLY A 397 2.44 27.74 23.40
C GLY A 397 3.27 27.78 22.10
N SER A 398 3.22 26.73 21.27
CA SER A 398 4.04 26.60 20.05
C SER A 398 3.77 27.65 18.98
N ASP A 399 4.83 28.02 18.25
CA ASP A 399 4.75 28.82 17.02
C ASP A 399 4.96 27.96 15.77
N SER A 400 3.86 27.60 15.11
CA SER A 400 3.94 26.78 13.89
C SER A 400 4.71 27.43 12.73
N ALA A 401 4.94 28.76 12.78
CA ALA A 401 5.69 29.46 11.75
C ALA A 401 7.21 29.21 11.81
N SER A 402 7.76 28.93 13.00
CA SER A 402 9.20 28.68 13.21
C SER A 402 9.53 27.32 13.84
N PHE A 403 8.52 26.54 14.25
CA PHE A 403 8.72 25.19 14.79
C PHE A 403 9.43 24.27 13.80
N ALA A 404 10.62 23.81 14.19
CA ALA A 404 11.47 22.93 13.40
C ALA A 404 12.01 21.77 14.26
N SER A 405 12.13 20.60 13.65
CA SER A 405 12.86 19.45 14.21
C SER A 405 14.37 19.61 14.03
N ALA A 406 15.12 19.25 15.05
CA ALA A 406 16.56 19.06 15.03
C ALA A 406 16.91 17.71 15.66
N TYR A 407 18.14 17.26 15.49
CA TYR A 407 18.66 16.06 16.15
C TYR A 407 20.07 16.28 16.66
N VAL A 408 20.52 15.36 17.50
CA VAL A 408 21.82 15.32 18.15
C VAL A 408 22.33 13.87 18.07
N ASP A 409 23.49 13.64 17.47
CA ASP A 409 24.05 12.28 17.37
C ASP A 409 24.53 11.83 18.76
N ILE A 410 23.88 10.82 19.36
CA ILE A 410 24.26 10.25 20.66
C ILE A 410 25.37 9.22 20.46
N SER A 411 25.23 8.37 19.42
CA SER A 411 26.17 7.29 19.09
C SER A 411 26.32 7.15 17.56
N VAL A 412 26.95 6.06 17.10
CA VAL A 412 27.00 5.72 15.66
C VAL A 412 25.65 5.19 15.15
N GLU A 413 24.79 4.73 16.06
CA GLU A 413 23.51 4.05 15.77
C GLU A 413 22.30 4.76 16.43
N ASP A 414 22.53 5.76 17.31
CA ASP A 414 21.50 6.45 18.09
C ASP A 414 21.50 7.98 17.86
N ARG A 415 20.32 8.57 17.61
CA ARG A 415 20.09 10.03 17.53
C ARG A 415 19.03 10.46 18.55
N LEU A 416 19.25 11.58 19.23
CA LEU A 416 18.22 12.26 20.03
C LEU A 416 17.49 13.26 19.15
N PHE A 417 16.18 13.15 19.03
CA PHE A 417 15.34 14.14 18.34
C PHE A 417 14.77 15.18 19.31
N TYR A 418 14.75 16.44 18.86
CA TYR A 418 14.18 17.55 19.61
C TYR A 418 13.59 18.59 18.66
N TYR A 419 12.82 19.53 19.20
CA TYR A 419 12.14 20.55 18.38
C TYR A 419 12.28 21.92 19.03
N LYS A 420 12.25 22.98 18.23
CA LYS A 420 12.19 24.35 18.74
C LYS A 420 11.47 25.28 17.79
N ASP A 421 10.84 26.31 18.34
CA ASP A 421 10.43 27.52 17.62
C ASP A 421 11.32 28.70 18.05
N ASP A 422 10.98 29.95 17.72
CA ASP A 422 11.78 31.12 18.12
C ASP A 422 11.75 31.41 19.65
N LYS A 423 10.82 30.81 20.40
CA LYS A 423 10.59 31.13 21.82
C LYS A 423 11.07 30.04 22.76
N GLN A 424 10.88 28.78 22.39
CA GLN A 424 11.03 27.65 23.31
C GLN A 424 11.48 26.36 22.61
N VAL A 425 11.99 25.44 23.43
CA VAL A 425 12.54 24.15 23.01
C VAL A 425 11.73 23.01 23.62
N TYR A 426 11.54 21.93 22.86
CA TYR A 426 10.71 20.79 23.18
C TYR A 426 11.51 19.49 23.07
N PHE A 427 11.31 18.59 24.04
CA PHE A 427 11.88 17.24 24.00
C PHE A 427 10.77 16.21 24.20
N PRO A 428 10.79 15.08 23.46
CA PRO A 428 9.91 13.97 23.76
C PRO A 428 10.30 13.36 25.11
N ASN A 429 9.32 13.15 25.97
CA ASN A 429 9.50 12.39 27.21
C ASN A 429 9.53 10.88 26.92
N THR A 430 9.62 10.04 27.97
CA THR A 430 9.68 8.57 27.82
C THR A 430 8.41 7.93 27.24
N GLU A 431 7.33 8.69 27.04
CA GLU A 431 6.09 8.27 26.39
C GLU A 431 5.92 8.91 25.00
N GLY A 432 6.94 9.64 24.51
CA GLY A 432 6.93 10.35 23.21
C GLY A 432 6.27 11.74 23.24
N VAL A 433 5.73 12.16 24.38
CA VAL A 433 4.99 13.42 24.52
C VAL A 433 5.95 14.60 24.60
N LEU A 434 5.71 15.66 23.83
CA LEU A 434 6.58 16.84 23.77
C LEU A 434 6.42 17.72 25.01
N GLU A 435 7.46 17.74 25.86
CA GLU A 435 7.56 18.62 27.02
C GLU A 435 8.46 19.82 26.76
N VAL A 436 8.09 20.98 27.30
CA VAL A 436 8.87 22.22 27.16
C VAL A 436 10.09 22.17 28.09
N LEU A 437 11.30 22.25 27.52
CA LEU A 437 12.53 22.27 28.29
C LEU A 437 12.57 23.55 29.17
N PRO A 438 12.56 23.46 30.51
CA PRO A 438 12.18 24.59 31.37
C PRO A 438 13.03 25.85 31.20
N GLY A 439 12.46 26.80 30.45
CA GLY A 439 13.05 28.11 30.19
C GLY A 439 14.24 28.10 29.23
N ALA A 440 14.41 27.05 28.42
CA ALA A 440 15.30 27.09 27.27
C ALA A 440 14.71 27.97 26.16
N ASP A 441 15.51 28.87 25.62
CA ASP A 441 15.13 29.83 24.60
C ASP A 441 15.44 29.34 23.18
N GLY A 442 14.45 29.42 22.30
CA GLY A 442 14.49 28.87 20.96
C GLY A 442 15.55 29.47 20.03
N GLU A 443 15.73 30.80 20.04
CA GLU A 443 16.77 31.46 19.23
C GLU A 443 18.19 31.02 19.65
N THR A 444 18.43 30.90 20.96
CA THR A 444 19.78 30.78 21.53
C THR A 444 20.18 29.37 21.99
N PHE A 445 19.27 28.41 22.00
CA PHE A 445 19.58 27.00 22.28
C PHE A 445 20.35 26.33 21.12
N THR A 446 21.53 25.78 21.44
CA THR A 446 22.47 25.12 20.51
C THR A 446 23.07 23.84 21.11
N GLU A 447 23.39 22.87 20.25
CA GLU A 447 24.26 21.74 20.59
C GLU A 447 25.71 22.22 20.84
N TYR A 448 26.43 21.54 21.72
CA TYR A 448 27.80 21.87 22.09
C TYR A 448 28.69 20.62 21.99
N GLU A 449 29.41 20.48 20.88
CA GLU A 449 30.28 19.33 20.59
C GLU A 449 31.31 19.08 21.72
N THR A 450 31.10 18.04 22.53
CA THR A 450 32.09 17.60 23.53
C THR A 450 33.32 16.94 22.89
N GLY A 451 33.18 16.51 21.63
CA GLY A 451 34.13 15.66 20.94
C GLY A 451 34.17 14.22 21.48
N THR A 452 33.09 13.77 22.13
CA THR A 452 32.91 12.39 22.60
C THR A 452 31.55 11.85 22.15
N TRP A 453 31.51 10.57 21.78
CA TRP A 453 30.33 9.87 21.23
C TRP A 453 29.38 9.34 22.31
N ARG A 454 29.25 10.03 23.45
CA ARG A 454 28.43 9.58 24.59
C ARG A 454 27.81 10.72 25.37
N ALA A 455 28.62 11.73 25.68
CA ALA A 455 28.16 12.90 26.40
C ALA A 455 27.80 14.00 25.42
N GLN A 456 26.51 14.26 25.29
CA GLN A 456 25.98 15.38 24.53
C GLN A 456 25.56 16.51 25.48
N MET A 457 26.05 17.71 25.18
CA MET A 457 25.86 18.92 25.97
C MET A 457 25.11 19.94 25.13
N MET A 458 24.12 20.61 25.71
CA MET A 458 23.33 21.63 25.02
C MET A 458 23.36 22.93 25.82
N VAL A 459 23.40 24.08 25.15
CA VAL A 459 23.63 25.38 25.79
C VAL A 459 22.59 26.39 25.32
N ASP A 460 22.04 27.15 26.26
CA ASP A 460 21.24 28.37 26.04
C ASP A 460 21.73 29.47 26.99
N LYS A 461 22.28 30.55 26.43
CA LYS A 461 22.85 31.69 27.17
C LYS A 461 23.84 31.22 28.26
N ASN A 462 23.48 31.38 29.53
CA ASN A 462 24.26 30.97 30.70
C ASN A 462 23.64 29.72 31.39
N ARG A 463 22.97 28.85 30.62
CA ARG A 463 22.49 27.53 31.08
C ARG A 463 23.05 26.42 30.20
N LEU A 464 23.48 25.37 30.88
CA LEU A 464 23.96 24.12 30.32
C LEU A 464 22.89 23.06 30.58
N TYR A 465 22.68 22.16 29.62
CA TYR A 465 21.82 20.98 29.78
C TYR A 465 22.67 19.73 29.48
N LEU A 466 22.55 18.72 30.33
CA LEU A 466 23.24 17.43 30.17
C LEU A 466 22.24 16.37 29.72
N LEU A 467 22.57 15.65 28.65
CA LEU A 467 21.81 14.48 28.20
C LEU A 467 22.14 13.26 29.05
N LYS A 468 21.10 12.55 29.49
CA LYS A 468 21.20 11.26 30.17
C LYS A 468 20.98 10.08 29.22
N TYR A 469 21.38 8.89 29.68
CA TYR A 469 20.99 7.60 29.08
C TYR A 469 19.47 7.31 29.06
N ASP A 470 18.64 8.03 29.82
CA ASP A 470 17.17 7.94 29.78
C ASP A 470 16.53 8.97 28.81
N HIS A 471 17.36 9.58 27.94
CA HIS A 471 17.04 10.64 26.98
C HIS A 471 16.54 11.97 27.57
N ALA A 472 16.35 12.08 28.89
CA ALA A 472 15.95 13.35 29.50
C ALA A 472 17.15 14.31 29.67
N LEU A 473 16.91 15.60 29.44
CA LEU A 473 17.84 16.68 29.75
C LEU A 473 17.66 17.19 31.19
N ILE A 474 18.77 17.44 31.90
CA ILE A 474 18.75 18.16 33.18
C ILE A 474 19.32 19.57 32.97
N PRO A 475 18.63 20.65 33.39
CA PRO A 475 19.24 21.98 33.49
C PRO A 475 20.31 22.00 34.59
N PHE A 476 21.53 22.40 34.24
CA PHE A 476 22.66 22.56 35.14
C PHE A 476 22.81 24.03 35.54
N GLU A 477 22.35 24.35 36.75
CA GLU A 477 22.43 25.71 37.32
C GLU A 477 23.78 25.97 38.03
N GLY A 478 24.24 27.22 37.99
CA GLY A 478 25.40 27.67 38.77
C GLY A 478 26.77 27.52 38.10
N VAL A 479 26.81 27.32 36.78
CA VAL A 479 28.02 27.44 35.94
C VAL A 479 28.05 28.81 35.29
N ASP A 480 29.20 29.46 35.32
CA ASP A 480 29.48 30.54 34.37
C ASP A 480 29.96 29.95 33.03
N ILE A 481 29.14 30.10 31.98
CA ILE A 481 29.44 29.60 30.64
C ILE A 481 30.49 30.49 29.93
N ASP A 482 30.63 31.76 30.31
CA ASP A 482 31.62 32.67 29.70
C ASP A 482 33.07 32.33 30.15
N SER A 483 33.25 31.64 31.28
CA SER A 483 34.56 31.11 31.75
C SER A 483 34.73 29.59 31.61
N PHE A 484 33.78 28.89 30.97
CA PHE A 484 33.79 27.44 30.77
C PHE A 484 34.90 26.98 29.81
N ASN A 485 35.63 25.90 30.14
CA ASN A 485 36.74 25.41 29.31
C ASN A 485 36.78 23.87 29.13
N ILE A 486 36.60 23.40 27.88
CA ILE A 486 36.62 21.99 27.45
C ILE A 486 37.99 21.32 27.65
N GLU A 487 39.10 22.06 27.72
CA GLU A 487 40.45 21.47 27.74
C GLU A 487 40.66 20.51 28.94
N LEU A 488 39.91 20.71 30.04
CA LEU A 488 39.87 19.77 31.18
C LEU A 488 39.05 18.51 30.90
N LEU A 489 37.87 18.59 30.25
CA LEU A 489 37.05 17.44 29.85
C LEU A 489 37.87 16.45 29.01
N ARG A 490 38.48 16.94 27.93
CA ARG A 490 39.32 16.11 27.04
C ARG A 490 40.53 15.49 27.74
N LYS A 491 41.02 16.10 28.82
CA LYS A 491 42.21 15.61 29.53
C LYS A 491 41.86 14.56 30.59
N GLY A 492 40.81 14.78 31.38
CA GLY A 492 40.34 13.82 32.39
C GLY A 492 39.99 12.47 31.77
N ILE A 493 39.24 12.48 30.66
CA ILE A 493 38.81 11.27 29.94
C ILE A 493 40.01 10.44 29.43
N ASN A 494 41.11 11.09 29.02
CA ASN A 494 42.31 10.40 28.54
C ASN A 494 43.25 9.93 29.68
N GLU A 495 43.27 10.61 30.83
CA GLU A 495 44.18 10.28 31.94
C GLU A 495 43.61 9.25 32.93
N LEU A 496 42.27 9.04 33.00
CA LEU A 496 41.63 8.17 34.01
C LEU A 496 41.59 6.66 33.66
N GLY A 497 41.67 6.29 32.38
CA GLY A 497 41.92 4.90 31.96
C GLY A 497 40.85 3.85 32.33
N LYS A 498 39.60 4.27 32.59
CA LYS A 498 38.45 3.40 32.86
C LYS A 498 37.43 3.43 31.71
N ALA A 499 36.50 2.47 31.71
CA ALA A 499 35.40 2.36 30.75
C ALA A 499 34.08 3.00 31.25
N ASP A 500 34.10 3.53 32.47
CA ASP A 500 33.02 4.26 33.14
C ASP A 500 33.40 5.75 33.06
N TYR A 501 32.55 6.59 32.46
CA TYR A 501 32.91 7.94 32.01
C TYR A 501 32.24 9.02 32.86
N ASP A 502 32.96 9.59 33.83
CA ASP A 502 32.50 10.79 34.55
C ASP A 502 32.83 12.06 33.74
N LEU A 503 31.89 13.01 33.60
CA LEU A 503 32.14 14.28 32.91
C LEU A 503 32.70 15.32 33.87
N VAL A 504 33.94 15.76 33.62
CA VAL A 504 34.69 16.68 34.49
C VAL A 504 34.93 18.02 33.80
N PHE A 505 34.25 19.07 34.26
CA PHE A 505 34.37 20.44 33.73
C PHE A 505 34.71 21.47 34.82
N LYS A 506 35.11 22.68 34.41
CA LYS A 506 35.54 23.77 35.30
C LYS A 506 35.15 25.13 34.75
N ASP A 507 34.76 26.04 35.64
CA ASP A 507 34.58 27.48 35.42
C ASP A 507 35.36 28.31 36.48
N GLU A 508 34.98 29.56 36.74
CA GLU A 508 35.53 30.36 37.84
C GLU A 508 35.06 29.96 39.25
N ASN A 509 33.92 29.26 39.38
CA ASN A 509 33.27 28.90 40.64
C ASN A 509 33.78 27.58 41.23
N GLY A 510 34.06 26.59 40.37
CA GLY A 510 34.53 25.28 40.84
C GLY A 510 34.86 24.27 39.75
N VAL A 511 35.15 23.04 40.18
CA VAL A 511 35.24 21.86 39.32
C VAL A 511 33.99 21.02 39.56
N PHE A 512 33.33 20.61 38.48
CA PHE A 512 32.11 19.81 38.54
C PHE A 512 32.39 18.43 37.96
N VAL A 513 31.82 17.40 38.58
CA VAL A 513 31.86 16.02 38.10
C VAL A 513 30.42 15.52 37.98
N PHE A 514 30.02 15.07 36.79
CA PHE A 514 28.78 14.32 36.58
C PHE A 514 29.09 12.83 36.56
N ASP A 515 28.41 12.08 37.43
CA ASP A 515 28.56 10.65 37.65
C ASP A 515 27.47 9.93 36.83
N GLU A 516 27.83 9.42 35.65
CA GLU A 516 26.90 8.80 34.69
C GLU A 516 26.09 7.65 35.34
N ASP A 517 26.76 6.77 36.09
CA ASP A 517 26.17 5.62 36.78
C ASP A 517 25.12 6.02 37.84
N LYS A 518 25.34 7.14 38.54
CA LYS A 518 24.48 7.59 39.65
C LYS A 518 23.47 8.66 39.23
N ASN A 519 23.57 9.15 37.99
CA ASN A 519 22.71 10.20 37.43
C ASN A 519 22.70 11.45 38.34
N ALA A 520 23.89 11.81 38.84
CA ALA A 520 24.08 12.78 39.92
C ALA A 520 25.38 13.57 39.76
N TYR A 521 25.44 14.78 40.34
CA TYR A 521 26.62 15.64 40.28
C TYR A 521 27.36 15.72 41.62
N VAL A 522 28.67 15.97 41.54
CA VAL A 522 29.49 16.41 42.68
C VAL A 522 30.20 17.71 42.29
N HIS A 523 29.81 18.81 42.94
CA HIS A 523 30.47 20.09 42.81
C HIS A 523 31.62 20.19 43.82
N PHE A 524 32.84 20.29 43.32
CA PHE A 524 34.05 20.54 44.09
C PHE A 524 34.46 22.02 43.96
N ILE A 525 34.11 22.83 44.96
CA ILE A 525 34.73 24.15 45.14
C ILE A 525 36.20 23.90 45.57
N PRO A 526 37.22 24.27 44.76
CA PRO A 526 38.61 24.03 45.12
C PRO A 526 39.01 24.92 46.31
N SER A 527 39.51 24.30 47.39
CA SER A 527 40.12 25.04 48.49
C SER A 527 41.55 25.45 48.10
N SER A 528 41.65 26.60 47.40
CA SER A 528 42.81 27.17 46.67
C SER A 528 43.08 26.57 45.29
#